data_AF-X1GA67-F1
#
_entry.id   AF-X1GA67-F1
#
_cell.length_a   1.000
_cell.length_b   1.000
_cell.length_c   1.000
_cell.angle_alpha   90.00
_cell.angle_beta   90.00
_cell.angle_gamma   90.00
#
_symmetry.space_group_name_H-M   'P 1'
#
loop_
_entity.id
_entity.type
_entity.pdbx_description
1 polymer ?
#
loop_
_entity_poly.entity_id
_entity_poly.type
_entity_poly.pdbx_seq_one_letter_code
_entity_poly.pdbx_strand_id
1 'polypeptide(L)'
;PTQRVSEQPLESFANVTHAVPMLSIDNTYNDKELKAFDERVRKQLGNGDYDYVVELKIDGLAISLRYEDGILVTAATRGDGRVGDDVTANVRTIKAVPLSLLGDKIPAVLEVRGEVYMPTSAFTELNILRTEAGEPAFANPRNAAAGSLKLLDAKITAARNLSFFAYATGQLSEPLAENHYQTLQKLKNLGLPVNPNIKKAKDINEAIDICSASSEKRLKLDYHIDGMVIKVNLDHLWYYLAGFFNYYRVTATHVEFCEHVEVMQACPLNGRTR
;
A
#
# COMPACT_ATOMS: atom_id res chain seq x y z
N PRO A 1 6.55 -20.88 13.54
CA PRO A 1 5.22 -21.04 12.89
C PRO A 1 4.03 -21.09 13.87
N THR A 2 4.18 -21.76 15.02
CA THR A 2 3.09 -22.06 15.98
C THR A 2 2.65 -20.91 16.89
N GLN A 3 3.34 -19.76 16.91
CA GLN A 3 3.01 -18.61 17.78
C GLN A 3 2.44 -17.38 17.03
N ARG A 4 1.67 -17.59 15.96
CA ARG A 4 1.05 -16.47 15.22
C ARG A 4 -0.18 -15.87 15.90
N VAL A 5 -0.79 -16.60 16.82
CA VAL A 5 -2.09 -16.28 17.41
C VAL A 5 -1.94 -16.17 18.93
N SER A 6 -2.28 -15.02 19.51
CA SER A 6 -2.33 -14.84 20.96
C SER A 6 -3.49 -15.65 21.55
N GLU A 7 -3.34 -16.14 22.79
CA GLU A 7 -4.38 -16.95 23.43
C GLU A 7 -5.57 -16.14 23.92
N GLN A 8 -5.37 -14.86 24.28
CA GLN A 8 -6.42 -13.98 24.80
C GLN A 8 -6.68 -12.75 23.92
N PRO A 9 -7.95 -12.31 23.80
CA PRO A 9 -8.32 -11.04 23.18
C PRO A 9 -7.70 -9.84 23.91
N LEU A 10 -7.44 -8.77 23.16
CA LEU A 10 -7.05 -7.48 23.72
C LEU A 10 -8.25 -6.77 24.34
N GLU A 11 -8.04 -5.96 25.38
CA GLU A 11 -9.09 -5.07 25.90
C GLU A 11 -9.26 -3.83 25.01
N SER A 12 -8.16 -3.29 24.50
CA SER A 12 -8.10 -2.16 23.59
C SER A 12 -6.76 -2.14 22.83
N PHE A 13 -6.66 -1.34 21.78
CA PHE A 13 -5.41 -1.12 21.07
C PHE A 13 -4.61 0.00 21.73
N ALA A 14 -3.33 -0.24 21.98
CA ALA A 14 -2.40 0.81 22.38
C ALA A 14 -2.04 1.71 21.18
N ASN A 15 -1.62 2.94 21.45
CA ASN A 15 -1.12 3.83 20.42
C ASN A 15 0.38 3.64 20.20
N VAL A 16 0.82 3.72 18.94
CA VAL A 16 2.22 3.70 18.52
C VAL A 16 2.53 4.99 17.78
N THR A 17 3.56 5.71 18.23
CA THR A 17 4.10 6.85 17.49
C THR A 17 5.11 6.35 16.46
N HIS A 18 4.89 6.70 15.18
CA HIS A 18 5.80 6.33 14.10
C HIS A 18 7.11 7.12 14.23
N ALA A 19 8.25 6.42 14.20
CA ALA A 19 9.57 7.05 14.27
C ALA A 19 9.80 8.03 13.10
N VAL A 20 9.23 7.69 11.94
CA VAL A 20 9.15 8.54 10.74
C VAL A 20 7.67 8.71 10.41
N PRO A 21 7.12 9.92 10.19
CA PRO A 21 5.73 10.07 9.79
C PRO A 21 5.38 9.32 8.50
N MET A 22 4.19 8.73 8.46
CA MET A 22 3.58 8.12 7.27
C MET A 22 2.80 9.18 6.49
N LEU A 23 3.37 9.59 5.36
CA LEU A 23 2.83 10.65 4.53
C LEU A 23 1.70 10.13 3.63
N SER A 24 0.77 11.02 3.29
CA SER A 24 -0.18 10.79 2.20
C SER A 24 0.47 11.15 0.87
N ILE A 25 -0.12 10.63 -0.20
CA ILE A 25 0.27 10.94 -1.58
C ILE A 25 -0.76 11.91 -2.15
N ASP A 26 -0.34 12.85 -3.00
CA ASP A 26 -1.25 13.75 -3.70
C ASP A 26 -1.82 13.06 -4.95
N ASN A 27 -3.08 13.34 -5.27
CA ASN A 27 -3.80 12.72 -6.39
C ASN A 27 -3.63 13.53 -7.68
N THR A 28 -3.63 12.82 -8.80
CA THR A 28 -3.65 13.35 -10.17
C THR A 28 -4.65 12.56 -11.00
N TYR A 29 -5.30 13.24 -11.94
CA TYR A 29 -6.43 12.72 -12.70
C TYR A 29 -6.20 12.68 -14.21
N ASN A 30 -5.11 13.28 -14.69
CA ASN A 30 -4.82 13.37 -16.12
C ASN A 30 -3.33 13.56 -16.42
N ASP A 31 -2.95 13.32 -17.67
CA ASP A 31 -1.59 13.44 -18.17
C ASP A 31 -0.97 14.83 -17.97
N LYS A 32 -1.78 15.89 -18.02
CA LYS A 32 -1.31 17.27 -17.84
C LYS A 32 -0.85 17.50 -16.40
N GLU A 33 -1.61 17.00 -15.42
CA GLU A 33 -1.23 17.05 -14.01
C GLU A 33 0.02 16.22 -13.71
N LEU A 34 0.18 15.07 -14.38
CA LEU A 34 1.38 14.25 -14.30
C LEU A 34 2.62 14.94 -14.86
N LYS A 35 2.49 15.63 -15.99
CA LYS A 35 3.58 16.46 -16.53
C LYS A 35 3.92 17.62 -15.59
N ALA A 36 2.91 18.26 -14.99
CA ALA A 36 3.14 19.30 -13.99
C ALA A 36 3.80 18.75 -12.71
N PHE A 37 3.53 17.50 -12.34
CA PHE A 37 4.25 16.80 -11.28
C PHE A 37 5.72 16.60 -11.63
N ASP A 38 6.02 16.10 -12.83
CA ASP A 38 7.40 15.94 -13.32
C ASP A 38 8.16 17.28 -13.39
N GLU A 39 7.51 18.37 -13.80
CA GLU A 39 8.11 19.71 -13.76
C GLU A 39 8.50 20.15 -12.35
N ARG A 40 7.67 19.85 -11.33
CA ARG A 40 7.99 20.14 -9.93
C ARG A 40 9.17 19.29 -9.43
N VAL A 41 9.17 18.00 -9.77
CA VAL A 41 10.28 17.08 -9.46
C VAL A 41 11.58 17.62 -10.07
N ARG A 42 11.57 17.92 -11.37
CA ARG A 42 12.74 18.44 -12.10
C ARG A 42 13.30 19.71 -11.47
N LYS A 43 12.43 20.64 -11.08
CA LYS A 43 12.82 21.90 -10.42
C LYS A 43 13.47 21.64 -9.06
N GLN A 44 13.00 20.66 -8.30
CA GLN A 44 13.54 20.35 -6.98
C GLN A 44 14.83 19.54 -7.02
N LEU A 45 14.95 18.62 -7.99
CA LEU A 45 16.13 17.78 -8.15
C LEU A 45 17.24 18.45 -9.00
N GLY A 46 17.03 19.69 -9.44
CA GLY A 46 18.06 20.48 -10.14
C GLY A 46 18.35 20.03 -11.57
N ASN A 47 17.33 19.59 -12.32
CA ASN A 47 17.45 19.08 -13.70
C ASN A 47 18.38 17.85 -13.86
N GLY A 48 18.51 17.01 -12.84
CA GLY A 48 19.26 15.75 -12.94
C GLY A 48 18.53 14.64 -13.70
N ASP A 49 19.27 13.58 -14.06
CA ASP A 49 18.71 12.35 -14.61
C ASP A 49 18.05 11.53 -13.48
N TYR A 50 16.75 11.28 -13.60
CA TYR A 50 16.00 10.40 -12.71
C TYR A 50 14.99 9.60 -13.53
N ASP A 51 14.69 8.39 -13.06
CA ASP A 51 13.63 7.54 -13.61
C ASP A 51 12.51 7.35 -12.58
N TYR A 52 11.47 6.62 -12.97
CA TYR A 52 10.26 6.40 -12.20
C TYR A 52 10.02 4.90 -11.97
N VAL A 53 9.33 4.59 -10.87
CA VAL A 53 8.69 3.29 -10.61
C VAL A 53 7.19 3.49 -10.57
N VAL A 54 6.47 2.66 -11.32
CA VAL A 54 5.01 2.62 -11.33
C VAL A 54 4.54 1.36 -10.61
N GLU A 55 3.67 1.54 -9.63
CA GLU A 55 3.10 0.48 -8.79
C GLU A 55 1.58 0.50 -8.83
N LEU A 56 0.95 -0.64 -8.57
CA LEU A 56 -0.49 -0.70 -8.34
C LEU A 56 -0.82 -0.09 -6.98
N LYS A 57 -1.82 0.79 -6.93
CA LYS A 57 -2.34 1.30 -5.66
C LYS A 57 -3.38 0.34 -5.13
N ILE A 58 -2.97 -0.45 -4.15
CA ILE A 58 -3.81 -1.46 -3.51
C ILE A 58 -4.86 -0.75 -2.65
N ASP A 59 -6.12 -1.14 -2.79
CA ASP A 59 -7.22 -0.60 -1.98
C ASP A 59 -7.34 -1.36 -0.67
N GLY A 60 -6.62 -0.90 0.36
CA GLY A 60 -6.56 -1.57 1.65
C GLY A 60 -6.35 -0.61 2.82
N LEU A 61 -5.56 -1.06 3.79
CA LEU A 61 -5.14 -0.27 4.95
C LEU A 61 -3.61 -0.24 5.06
N ALA A 62 -3.05 0.95 5.00
CA ALA A 62 -1.63 1.19 5.21
C ALA A 62 -1.16 0.75 6.62
N ILE A 63 -0.10 -0.05 6.65
CA ILE A 63 0.52 -0.60 7.86
C ILE A 63 2.03 -0.29 7.85
N SER A 64 2.57 -0.05 9.05
CA SER A 64 4.00 -0.03 9.32
C SER A 64 4.39 -1.30 10.09
N LEU A 65 5.40 -2.02 9.61
CA LEU A 65 5.96 -3.22 10.22
C LEU A 65 7.38 -2.94 10.68
N ARG A 66 7.63 -2.95 11.98
CA ARG A 66 8.94 -2.69 12.54
C ARG A 66 9.64 -4.01 12.87
N TYR A 67 10.80 -4.23 12.26
CA TYR A 67 11.69 -5.34 12.55
C TYR A 67 12.92 -4.86 13.33
N GLU A 68 13.31 -5.60 14.37
CA GLU A 68 14.57 -5.45 15.10
C GLU A 68 15.37 -6.71 14.97
N ASP A 69 16.62 -6.60 14.51
CA ASP A 69 17.50 -7.74 14.24
C ASP A 69 16.80 -8.85 13.42
N GLY A 70 15.99 -8.40 12.45
CA GLY A 70 15.21 -9.27 11.57
C GLY A 70 13.94 -9.88 12.17
N ILE A 71 13.56 -9.58 13.41
CA ILE A 71 12.34 -10.08 14.07
C ILE A 71 11.25 -9.02 14.10
N LEU A 72 10.02 -9.37 13.71
CA LEU A 72 8.88 -8.46 13.81
C LEU A 72 8.60 -8.15 15.28
N VAL A 73 8.79 -6.89 15.69
CA VAL A 73 8.56 -6.43 17.07
C VAL A 73 7.25 -5.67 17.20
N THR A 74 6.90 -4.84 16.23
CA THR A 74 5.70 -3.99 16.27
C THR A 74 5.07 -3.88 14.88
N ALA A 75 3.74 -3.87 14.81
CA ALA A 75 3.01 -3.45 13.64
C ALA A 75 1.96 -2.41 14.02
N ALA A 76 1.94 -1.30 13.30
CA ALA A 76 1.07 -0.17 13.60
C ALA A 76 0.28 0.27 12.36
N THR A 77 -1.00 0.60 12.56
CA THR A 77 -1.79 1.24 11.49
C THR A 77 -1.23 2.62 11.17
N ARG A 78 -1.55 3.17 10.00
CA ARG A 78 -1.15 4.54 9.67
C ARG A 78 -1.71 5.57 10.66
N GLY A 79 -2.96 5.41 11.09
CA GLY A 79 -3.71 6.40 11.87
C GLY A 79 -3.72 7.77 11.18
N ASP A 80 -3.28 8.82 11.89
CA ASP A 80 -3.16 10.17 11.36
C ASP A 80 -1.85 10.43 10.58
N GLY A 81 -0.99 9.41 10.49
CA GLY A 81 0.34 9.47 9.89
C GLY A 81 1.46 9.73 10.89
N ARG A 82 1.17 10.13 12.13
CA ARG A 82 2.14 10.27 13.22
C ARG A 82 1.91 9.25 14.32
N VAL A 83 0.65 8.98 14.64
CA VAL A 83 0.23 8.00 15.63
C VAL A 83 -0.78 7.06 14.99
N GLY A 84 -0.60 5.76 15.25
CA GLY A 84 -1.55 4.73 14.85
C GLY A 84 -1.79 3.71 15.95
N ASP A 85 -2.67 2.76 15.68
CA ASP A 85 -3.02 1.67 16.60
C ASP A 85 -2.00 0.54 16.49
N ASP A 86 -1.53 0.01 17.63
CA ASP A 86 -0.75 -1.23 17.72
C ASP A 86 -1.63 -2.42 17.32
N VAL A 87 -1.40 -2.97 16.14
CA VAL A 87 -2.11 -4.14 15.62
C VAL A 87 -1.16 -5.34 15.48
N THR A 88 -0.10 -5.39 16.29
CA THR A 88 0.94 -6.41 16.21
C THR A 88 0.38 -7.82 16.31
N ALA A 89 -0.50 -8.09 17.29
CA ALA A 89 -1.12 -9.40 17.47
C ALA A 89 -1.89 -9.83 16.20
N ASN A 90 -2.64 -8.92 15.61
CA ASN A 90 -3.47 -9.16 14.43
C ASN A 90 -2.62 -9.38 13.19
N VAL A 91 -1.59 -8.56 12.99
CA VAL A 91 -0.67 -8.67 11.86
C VAL A 91 0.14 -9.97 11.92
N ARG A 92 0.51 -10.47 13.11
CA ARG A 92 1.18 -11.78 13.25
C ARG A 92 0.34 -12.93 12.66
N THR A 93 -0.98 -12.79 12.59
CA THR A 93 -1.86 -13.81 12.00
C THR A 93 -1.84 -13.82 10.47
N ILE A 94 -1.41 -12.73 9.84
CA ILE A 94 -1.34 -12.58 8.38
C ILE A 94 -0.20 -13.46 7.85
N LYS A 95 -0.54 -14.55 7.16
CA LYS A 95 0.43 -15.55 6.67
C LYS A 95 1.50 -14.93 5.77
N ALA A 96 1.10 -13.94 4.96
CA ALA A 96 1.99 -13.23 4.03
C ALA A 96 3.03 -12.35 4.75
N VAL A 97 2.82 -11.98 6.02
CA VAL A 97 3.79 -11.21 6.80
C VAL A 97 4.77 -12.17 7.49
N PRO A 98 6.08 -12.12 7.18
CA PRO A 98 7.08 -12.92 7.86
C PRO A 98 7.25 -12.45 9.32
N LEU A 99 7.35 -13.38 10.27
CA LEU A 99 7.68 -13.03 11.66
C LEU A 99 9.18 -12.78 11.86
N SER A 100 9.99 -13.35 10.97
CA SER A 100 11.44 -13.19 10.91
C SER A 100 11.82 -13.07 9.44
N LEU A 101 12.65 -12.08 9.12
CA LEU A 101 13.15 -11.82 7.78
C LEU A 101 14.19 -12.87 7.38
N LEU A 102 14.29 -13.11 6.07
CA LEU A 102 15.23 -14.08 5.50
C LEU A 102 16.57 -13.40 5.15
N GLY A 103 17.68 -14.11 5.37
CA GLY A 103 19.02 -13.71 4.95
C GLY A 103 19.92 -13.19 6.08
N ASP A 104 21.21 -13.04 5.80
CA ASP A 104 22.24 -12.82 6.83
C ASP A 104 22.58 -11.34 7.06
N LYS A 105 22.21 -10.46 6.12
CA LYS A 105 22.48 -9.02 6.18
C LYS A 105 21.16 -8.27 6.26
N ILE A 106 20.68 -8.13 7.50
CA ILE A 106 19.46 -7.41 7.84
C ILE A 106 19.85 -6.22 8.71
N PRO A 107 19.37 -5.00 8.41
CA PRO A 107 19.56 -3.85 9.28
C PRO A 107 19.09 -4.12 10.70
N ALA A 108 19.80 -3.61 11.70
CA ALA A 108 19.39 -3.69 13.11
C ALA A 108 17.97 -3.12 13.32
N VAL A 109 17.60 -2.08 12.58
CA VAL A 109 16.23 -1.55 12.51
C VAL A 109 15.79 -1.47 11.06
N LEU A 110 14.67 -2.12 10.75
CA LEU A 110 14.00 -2.04 9.45
C LEU A 110 12.50 -1.84 9.65
N GLU A 111 12.00 -0.65 9.33
CA GLU A 111 10.57 -0.39 9.19
C GLU A 111 10.14 -0.62 7.73
N VAL A 112 9.20 -1.54 7.53
CA VAL A 112 8.60 -1.85 6.23
C VAL A 112 7.18 -1.29 6.19
N ARG A 113 6.89 -0.50 5.15
CA ARG A 113 5.56 0.05 4.90
C ARG A 113 4.89 -0.70 3.77
N GLY A 114 3.61 -0.96 3.94
CA GLY A 114 2.84 -1.69 2.95
C GLY A 114 1.35 -1.53 3.16
N GLU A 115 0.59 -2.28 2.37
CA GLU A 115 -0.85 -2.29 2.41
C GLU A 115 -1.33 -3.67 2.87
N VAL A 116 -2.11 -3.70 3.95
CA VAL A 116 -2.92 -4.88 4.29
C VAL A 116 -4.21 -4.82 3.48
N TYR A 117 -4.52 -5.89 2.77
CA TYR A 117 -5.71 -5.96 1.94
C TYR A 117 -6.41 -7.32 2.12
N MET A 118 -7.68 -7.37 1.70
CA MET A 118 -8.43 -8.62 1.64
C MET A 118 -8.53 -9.06 0.17
N PRO A 119 -8.02 -10.26 -0.18
CA PRO A 119 -8.23 -10.80 -1.52
C PRO A 119 -9.72 -10.86 -1.88
N THR A 120 -10.04 -10.69 -3.17
CA THR A 120 -11.43 -10.67 -3.65
C THR A 120 -12.14 -11.98 -3.31
N SER A 121 -11.46 -13.11 -3.51
CA SER A 121 -11.92 -14.43 -3.11
C SER A 121 -12.28 -14.54 -1.62
N ALA A 122 -11.38 -14.10 -0.74
CA ALA A 122 -11.60 -14.08 0.71
C ALA A 122 -12.74 -13.14 1.13
N PHE A 123 -12.88 -11.99 0.45
CA PHE A 123 -13.98 -11.06 0.68
C PHE A 123 -15.34 -11.67 0.32
N THR A 124 -15.44 -12.35 -0.83
CA THR A 124 -16.66 -13.05 -1.24
C THR A 124 -17.06 -14.11 -0.23
N GLU A 125 -16.10 -14.95 0.19
CA GLU A 125 -16.34 -15.98 1.21
C GLU A 125 -16.81 -15.38 2.54
N LEU A 126 -16.15 -14.32 3.01
CA LEU A 126 -16.54 -13.64 4.25
C LEU A 126 -17.96 -13.08 4.19
N ASN A 127 -18.37 -12.48 3.06
CA ASN A 127 -19.71 -11.93 2.92
C ASN A 127 -20.80 -13.03 2.85
N ILE A 128 -20.48 -14.19 2.30
CA ILE A 128 -21.39 -15.36 2.35
C ILE A 128 -21.60 -15.77 3.81
N LEU A 129 -20.52 -16.01 4.55
CA LEU A 129 -20.59 -16.42 5.96
C LEU A 129 -21.35 -15.41 6.83
N ARG A 130 -21.14 -14.11 6.60
CA ARG A 130 -21.87 -13.04 7.31
C ARG A 130 -23.36 -13.06 7.00
N THR A 131 -23.72 -13.20 5.72
CA THR A 131 -25.11 -13.24 5.27
C THR A 131 -25.83 -14.46 5.85
N GLU A 132 -25.18 -15.62 5.86
CA GLU A 132 -25.70 -16.85 6.48
C GLU A 132 -25.90 -16.71 7.99
N ALA A 133 -25.06 -15.93 8.66
CA ALA A 133 -25.19 -15.59 10.08
C ALA A 133 -26.20 -14.46 10.36
N GLY A 134 -26.87 -13.91 9.34
CA GLY A 134 -27.81 -12.78 9.48
C GLY A 134 -27.13 -11.44 9.77
N GLU A 135 -25.81 -11.34 9.57
CA GLU A 135 -25.05 -10.12 9.74
C GLU A 135 -24.98 -9.31 8.42
N PRO A 136 -24.88 -7.96 8.50
CA PRO A 136 -24.68 -7.15 7.30
C PRO A 136 -23.37 -7.48 6.58
N ALA A 137 -23.45 -7.66 5.27
CA ALA A 137 -22.29 -7.80 4.40
C ALA A 137 -21.45 -6.51 4.38
N PHE A 138 -20.15 -6.65 4.20
CA PHE A 138 -19.26 -5.52 3.96
C PHE A 138 -19.48 -4.95 2.56
N ALA A 139 -19.48 -3.61 2.45
CA ALA A 139 -19.69 -2.92 1.18
C ALA A 139 -18.54 -3.10 0.18
N ASN A 140 -17.29 -3.20 0.65
CA ASN A 140 -16.11 -3.37 -0.19
C ASN A 140 -14.97 -4.08 0.57
N PRO A 141 -13.97 -4.65 -0.13
CA PRO A 141 -12.83 -5.34 0.49
C PRO A 141 -11.99 -4.45 1.41
N ARG A 142 -11.86 -3.15 1.12
CA ARG A 142 -11.11 -2.19 1.95
C ARG A 142 -11.70 -2.10 3.35
N ASN A 143 -13.02 -1.92 3.46
CA ASN A 143 -13.75 -1.87 4.72
C ASN A 143 -13.68 -3.20 5.46
N ALA A 144 -13.78 -4.31 4.73
CA ALA A 144 -13.63 -5.65 5.31
C ALA A 144 -12.22 -5.88 5.87
N ALA A 145 -11.17 -5.46 5.16
CA ALA A 145 -9.79 -5.53 5.62
C ALA A 145 -9.55 -4.67 6.85
N ALA A 146 -9.96 -3.40 6.81
CA ALA A 146 -9.81 -2.46 7.92
C ALA A 146 -10.56 -2.93 9.18
N GLY A 147 -11.81 -3.36 9.04
CA GLY A 147 -12.59 -3.91 10.14
C GLY A 147 -11.98 -5.19 10.70
N SER A 148 -11.49 -6.08 9.84
CA SER A 148 -10.86 -7.34 10.24
C SER A 148 -9.53 -7.14 10.98
N LEU A 149 -8.74 -6.13 10.60
CA LEU A 149 -7.48 -5.84 11.27
C LEU A 149 -7.66 -5.15 12.61
N LYS A 150 -8.83 -4.55 12.89
CA LYS A 150 -9.17 -3.88 14.15
C LYS A 150 -10.08 -4.71 15.06
N LEU A 151 -10.04 -6.04 14.94
CA LEU A 151 -10.72 -6.94 15.87
C LEU A 151 -9.85 -7.16 17.11
N LEU A 152 -10.44 -7.08 18.30
CA LEU A 152 -9.71 -7.27 19.55
C LEU A 152 -9.20 -8.71 19.73
N ASP A 153 -9.88 -9.70 19.15
CA ASP A 153 -9.43 -11.09 19.13
C ASP A 153 -8.73 -11.40 17.80
N ALA A 154 -7.40 -11.56 17.87
CA ALA A 154 -6.56 -11.91 16.73
C ALA A 154 -6.96 -13.26 16.10
N LYS A 155 -7.57 -14.19 16.84
CA LYS A 155 -8.08 -15.47 16.28
C LYS A 155 -9.11 -15.21 15.20
N ILE A 156 -9.97 -14.21 15.39
CA ILE A 156 -10.96 -13.84 14.40
C ILE A 156 -10.26 -13.25 13.18
N THR A 157 -9.28 -12.36 13.36
CA THR A 157 -8.47 -11.81 12.25
C THR A 157 -7.77 -12.90 11.45
N ALA A 158 -7.25 -13.95 12.11
CA ALA A 158 -6.59 -15.08 11.45
C ALA A 158 -7.50 -15.80 10.45
N ALA A 159 -8.81 -15.85 10.73
CA ALA A 159 -9.81 -16.46 9.84
C ALA A 159 -10.21 -15.56 8.66
N ARG A 160 -9.80 -14.29 8.64
CA ARG A 160 -10.18 -13.31 7.59
C ARG A 160 -9.31 -13.39 6.33
N ASN A 161 -8.29 -14.26 6.33
CA ASN A 161 -7.41 -14.48 5.18
C ASN A 161 -6.85 -13.18 4.57
N LEU A 162 -6.51 -12.21 5.43
CA LEU A 162 -5.86 -10.98 4.99
C LEU A 162 -4.51 -11.29 4.34
N SER A 163 -4.08 -10.41 3.46
CA SER A 163 -2.78 -10.44 2.79
C SER A 163 -2.08 -9.09 2.90
N PHE A 164 -0.83 -9.03 2.44
CA PHE A 164 0.03 -7.87 2.57
C PHE A 164 0.90 -7.70 1.33
N PHE A 165 1.17 -6.45 0.93
CA PHE A 165 2.25 -6.10 0.01
C PHE A 165 3.07 -4.95 0.58
N ALA A 166 4.39 -5.11 0.62
CA ALA A 166 5.32 -4.04 0.93
C ALA A 166 5.49 -3.10 -0.28
N TYR A 167 5.56 -1.79 -0.02
CA TYR A 167 5.72 -0.76 -1.05
C TYR A 167 6.74 0.33 -0.70
N ALA A 168 7.26 0.38 0.53
CA ALA A 168 8.25 1.37 0.97
C ALA A 168 8.93 0.95 2.28
N THR A 169 9.91 1.74 2.71
CA THR A 169 10.53 1.67 4.03
C THR A 169 10.23 2.93 4.84
N GLY A 170 10.27 2.82 6.16
CA GLY A 170 10.27 3.96 7.09
C GLY A 170 11.66 4.13 7.71
N GLN A 171 11.75 4.09 9.04
CA GLN A 171 13.02 4.09 9.75
C GLN A 171 13.93 2.93 9.32
N LEU A 172 15.19 3.25 9.00
CA LEU A 172 16.26 2.28 8.74
C LEU A 172 17.47 2.63 9.60
N SER A 173 18.15 1.62 10.16
CA SER A 173 19.46 1.82 10.79
C SER A 173 20.58 2.04 9.77
N GLU A 174 20.40 1.53 8.55
CA GLU A 174 21.33 1.68 7.43
C GLU A 174 20.56 1.61 6.08
N PRO A 175 21.04 2.28 5.02
CA PRO A 175 20.40 2.23 3.71
C PRO A 175 20.26 0.80 3.18
N LEU A 176 19.09 0.47 2.65
CA LEU A 176 18.79 -0.90 2.19
C LEU A 176 19.23 -1.16 0.74
N ALA A 177 19.17 -0.13 -0.11
CA ALA A 177 19.58 -0.13 -1.51
C ALA A 177 19.76 1.30 -2.04
N GLU A 178 20.22 1.47 -3.29
CA GLU A 178 20.52 2.79 -3.87
C GLU A 178 19.27 3.52 -4.39
N ASN A 179 18.21 2.79 -4.72
CA ASN A 179 16.97 3.35 -5.26
C ASN A 179 15.75 2.54 -4.85
N HIS A 180 14.57 3.12 -5.08
CA HIS A 180 13.30 2.54 -4.72
C HIS A 180 13.06 1.14 -5.30
N TYR A 181 13.33 0.95 -6.59
CA TYR A 181 13.13 -0.34 -7.24
C TYR A 181 14.00 -1.43 -6.61
N GLN A 182 15.28 -1.13 -6.36
CA GLN A 182 16.19 -2.06 -5.70
C GLN A 182 15.78 -2.31 -4.25
N THR A 183 15.28 -1.31 -3.53
CA THR A 183 14.70 -1.46 -2.19
C THR A 183 13.58 -2.49 -2.19
N LEU A 184 12.64 -2.39 -3.14
CA LEU A 184 11.57 -3.38 -3.31
C LEU A 184 12.10 -4.78 -3.62
N GLN A 185 13.11 -4.92 -4.48
CA GLN A 185 13.74 -6.22 -4.73
C GLN A 185 14.42 -6.78 -3.47
N LYS A 186 15.06 -5.92 -2.68
CA LYS A 186 15.69 -6.33 -1.43
C LYS A 186 14.67 -6.78 -0.39
N LEU A 187 13.54 -6.06 -0.23
CA LEU A 187 12.43 -6.50 0.62
C LEU A 187 11.89 -7.87 0.20
N LYS A 188 11.74 -8.10 -1.11
CA LYS A 188 11.35 -9.42 -1.65
C LYS A 188 12.33 -10.52 -1.25
N ASN A 189 13.63 -10.26 -1.36
CA ASN A 189 14.68 -11.21 -0.96
C ASN A 189 14.70 -11.47 0.56
N LEU A 190 14.26 -10.50 1.37
CA LEU A 190 14.07 -10.65 2.82
C LEU A 190 12.79 -11.45 3.18
N GLY A 191 12.04 -11.95 2.19
CA GLY A 191 10.85 -12.76 2.39
C GLY A 191 9.54 -11.96 2.50
N LEU A 192 9.57 -10.66 2.25
CA LEU A 192 8.36 -9.84 2.24
C LEU A 192 7.66 -9.93 0.87
N PRO A 193 6.33 -10.03 0.83
CA PRO A 193 5.59 -9.99 -0.42
C PRO A 193 5.67 -8.58 -1.02
N VAL A 194 6.08 -8.50 -2.27
CA VAL A 194 6.14 -7.28 -3.08
C VAL A 194 5.32 -7.51 -4.33
N ASN A 195 4.55 -6.50 -4.76
CA ASN A 195 3.63 -6.69 -5.87
C ASN A 195 4.40 -7.08 -7.16
N PRO A 196 3.97 -8.11 -7.90
CA PRO A 196 4.70 -8.56 -9.09
C PRO A 196 4.53 -7.63 -10.30
N ASN A 197 3.61 -6.67 -10.26
CA ASN A 197 3.27 -5.79 -11.40
C ASN A 197 4.04 -4.46 -11.41
N ILE A 198 5.07 -4.34 -10.59
CA ILE A 198 5.90 -3.14 -10.50
C ILE A 198 6.70 -2.97 -11.80
N LYS A 199 6.68 -1.76 -12.35
CA LYS A 199 7.42 -1.44 -13.57
C LYS A 199 8.30 -0.21 -13.37
N LYS A 200 9.46 -0.19 -14.04
CA LYS A 200 10.27 1.01 -14.18
C LYS A 200 9.82 1.78 -15.43
N ALA A 201 9.97 3.08 -15.40
CA ALA A 201 9.74 4.00 -16.51
C ALA A 201 10.89 4.98 -16.57
N LYS A 202 11.53 5.15 -17.72
CA LYS A 202 12.70 6.03 -17.88
C LYS A 202 12.38 7.51 -17.71
N ASP A 203 11.12 7.90 -17.94
CA ASP A 203 10.63 9.26 -17.88
C ASP A 203 9.11 9.29 -17.59
N ILE A 204 8.56 10.49 -17.43
CA ILE A 204 7.13 10.68 -17.12
C ILE A 204 6.21 10.20 -18.24
N ASN A 205 6.63 10.26 -19.50
CA ASN A 205 5.79 9.81 -20.62
C ASN A 205 5.68 8.28 -20.62
N GLU A 206 6.79 7.57 -20.39
CA GLU A 206 6.74 6.12 -20.22
C GLU A 206 5.90 5.71 -18.99
N ALA A 207 5.94 6.49 -17.90
CA ALA A 207 5.09 6.25 -16.75
C ALA A 207 3.60 6.41 -17.08
N ILE A 208 3.24 7.44 -17.87
CA ILE A 208 1.88 7.65 -18.39
C ILE A 208 1.46 6.48 -19.28
N ASP A 209 2.31 6.03 -20.20
CA ASP A 209 2.03 4.90 -21.09
C ASP A 209 1.77 3.60 -20.30
N ILE A 210 2.55 3.35 -19.25
CA ILE A 210 2.34 2.23 -18.34
C ILE A 210 0.99 2.32 -17.64
N CYS A 211 0.59 3.52 -17.18
CA CYS A 211 -0.70 3.74 -16.55
C CYS A 211 -1.85 3.45 -17.49
N SER A 212 -1.80 4.01 -18.70
CA SER A 212 -2.81 3.80 -19.75
C SER A 212 -2.96 2.30 -20.10
N ALA A 213 -1.86 1.57 -20.25
CA ALA A 213 -1.87 0.15 -20.59
C ALA A 213 -2.32 -0.78 -19.44
N SER A 214 -2.39 -0.28 -18.20
CA SER A 214 -2.75 -1.10 -17.03
C SER A 214 -4.26 -1.12 -16.75
N SER A 215 -5.02 -0.17 -17.32
CA SER A 215 -6.48 -0.09 -17.21
C SER A 215 -7.19 -1.39 -17.60
N GLU A 216 -6.76 -2.03 -18.70
CA GLU A 216 -7.35 -3.27 -19.22
C GLU A 216 -7.07 -4.51 -18.34
N LYS A 217 -6.01 -4.49 -17.52
CA LYS A 217 -5.56 -5.65 -16.74
C LYS A 217 -6.24 -5.78 -15.36
N ARG A 218 -7.02 -4.76 -14.94
CA ARG A 218 -7.71 -4.72 -13.64
C ARG A 218 -8.61 -5.94 -13.40
N LEU A 219 -9.24 -6.47 -14.46
CA LEU A 219 -10.26 -7.52 -14.38
C LEU A 219 -9.75 -8.91 -13.94
N LYS A 220 -8.43 -9.11 -13.79
CA LYS A 220 -7.84 -10.42 -13.49
C LYS A 220 -7.14 -10.50 -12.12
N LEU A 221 -7.15 -9.43 -11.33
CA LEU A 221 -6.50 -9.40 -10.03
C LEU A 221 -7.43 -9.94 -8.94
N ASP A 222 -6.91 -10.79 -8.05
CA ASP A 222 -7.62 -11.25 -6.86
C ASP A 222 -7.55 -10.22 -5.71
N TYR A 223 -7.42 -8.94 -6.04
CA TYR A 223 -7.41 -7.84 -5.08
C TYR A 223 -7.81 -6.55 -5.76
N HIS A 224 -8.40 -5.65 -4.96
CA HIS A 224 -8.86 -4.36 -5.46
C HIS A 224 -7.70 -3.37 -5.55
N ILE A 225 -7.76 -2.56 -6.60
CA ILE A 225 -6.89 -1.41 -6.82
C ILE A 225 -7.76 -0.19 -7.11
N ASP A 226 -7.33 0.98 -6.65
CA ASP A 226 -8.01 2.27 -6.89
C ASP A 226 -7.22 3.19 -7.84
N GLY A 227 -6.05 2.73 -8.31
CA GLY A 227 -5.25 3.40 -9.32
C GLY A 227 -3.84 2.90 -9.39
N MET A 228 -2.93 3.79 -9.76
CA MET A 228 -1.50 3.54 -9.76
C MET A 228 -0.78 4.60 -8.93
N VAL A 229 0.43 4.25 -8.48
CA VAL A 229 1.34 5.17 -7.80
C VAL A 229 2.58 5.31 -8.65
N ILE A 230 2.92 6.54 -9.01
CA ILE A 230 4.17 6.88 -9.70
C ILE A 230 5.11 7.45 -8.64
N LYS A 231 6.29 6.86 -8.51
CA LYS A 231 7.34 7.28 -7.58
C LYS A 231 8.60 7.59 -8.37
N VAL A 232 9.27 8.70 -8.05
CA VAL A 232 10.64 8.94 -8.49
C VAL A 232 11.50 7.81 -7.90
N ASN A 233 12.30 7.16 -8.75
CA ASN A 233 13.09 6.00 -8.38
C ASN A 233 14.42 6.41 -7.74
N LEU A 234 14.35 7.09 -6.61
CA LEU A 234 15.51 7.49 -5.80
C LEU A 234 15.36 6.93 -4.39
N ASP A 235 16.46 6.86 -3.63
CA ASP A 235 16.37 6.45 -2.23
C ASP A 235 15.68 7.54 -1.40
N HIS A 236 14.58 7.16 -0.76
CA HIS A 236 13.72 8.04 0.00
C HIS A 236 14.33 8.47 1.34
N LEU A 237 15.28 7.69 1.88
CA LEU A 237 15.84 7.93 3.20
C LEU A 237 16.84 9.09 3.22
N TRP A 238 17.59 9.28 2.13
CA TRP A 238 18.55 10.37 1.98
C TRP A 238 17.88 11.75 2.11
N TYR A 239 16.68 11.92 1.54
CA TYR A 239 15.92 13.17 1.61
C TYR A 239 15.34 13.47 2.99
N TYR A 240 15.01 12.42 3.75
CA TYR A 240 14.48 12.55 5.10
C TYR A 240 15.57 12.90 6.11
N LEU A 241 16.74 12.24 6.04
CA LEU A 241 17.91 12.57 6.87
C LEU A 241 18.49 13.95 6.54
N ALA A 242 18.34 14.42 5.30
CA ALA A 242 18.69 15.78 4.89
C ALA A 242 17.70 16.86 5.40
N GLY A 243 16.67 16.49 6.18
CA GLY A 243 15.78 17.43 6.86
C GLY A 243 14.65 18.00 5.99
N PHE A 244 14.38 17.41 4.82
CA PHE A 244 13.43 17.96 3.86
C PHE A 244 12.06 17.24 3.89
N PHE A 245 11.25 17.51 4.91
CA PHE A 245 9.93 16.89 5.12
C PHE A 245 8.91 17.05 3.98
N ASN A 246 9.06 18.08 3.13
CA ASN A 246 8.15 18.32 2.00
C ASN A 246 8.45 17.46 0.75
N TYR A 247 9.58 16.74 0.70
CA TYR A 247 10.03 16.08 -0.53
C TYR A 247 9.23 14.82 -0.86
N TYR A 248 8.76 14.06 0.13
CA TYR A 248 8.02 12.82 -0.14
C TYR A 248 6.70 13.05 -0.89
N ARG A 249 6.04 14.20 -0.69
CA ARG A 249 4.84 14.60 -1.46
C ARG A 249 5.17 14.92 -2.91
N VAL A 250 6.42 15.30 -3.18
CA VAL A 250 6.87 15.70 -4.51
C VAL A 250 7.47 14.52 -5.25
N THR A 251 7.99 13.50 -4.57
CA THR A 251 8.59 12.32 -5.20
C THR A 251 7.59 11.21 -5.49
N ALA A 252 6.35 11.30 -5.02
CA ALA A 252 5.30 10.34 -5.35
C ALA A 252 3.98 11.03 -5.64
N THR A 253 3.27 10.53 -6.64
CA THR A 253 1.88 10.93 -6.92
C THR A 253 1.02 9.72 -7.25
N HIS A 254 -0.24 9.80 -6.88
CA HIS A 254 -1.24 8.80 -7.21
C HIS A 254 -1.98 9.23 -8.48
N VAL A 255 -2.10 8.30 -9.43
CA VAL A 255 -2.99 8.43 -10.58
C VAL A 255 -4.25 7.65 -10.26
N GLU A 256 -5.35 8.36 -10.04
CA GLU A 256 -6.67 7.72 -10.07
C GLU A 256 -6.95 7.32 -11.52
N PHE A 257 -7.48 6.12 -11.73
CA PHE A 257 -7.94 5.78 -13.07
C PHE A 257 -9.07 6.76 -13.43
N CYS A 258 -8.78 7.69 -14.33
CA CYS A 258 -9.81 8.48 -14.97
C CYS A 258 -10.60 7.50 -15.81
N GLU A 259 -11.67 6.96 -15.25
CA GLU A 259 -12.72 6.33 -16.01
C GLU A 259 -13.19 7.36 -17.04
N HIS A 260 -12.65 7.31 -18.26
CA HIS A 260 -13.46 7.55 -19.45
C HIS A 260 -14.49 6.42 -19.51
N VAL A 261 -15.38 6.37 -18.53
CA VAL A 261 -16.68 5.77 -18.71
C VAL A 261 -17.37 6.75 -19.64
N GLU A 262 -17.31 6.44 -20.93
CA GLU A 262 -18.38 6.82 -21.84
C GLU A 262 -19.69 6.32 -21.20
N VAL A 263 -20.34 7.18 -20.42
CA VAL A 263 -21.78 7.10 -20.31
C VAL A 263 -22.27 7.56 -21.67
N MET A 264 -22.50 6.60 -22.56
CA MET A 264 -23.27 6.86 -23.76
C MET A 264 -24.59 7.48 -23.31
N GLN A 265 -24.74 8.76 -23.64
CA GLN A 265 -25.90 9.57 -23.37
C GLN A 265 -27.03 9.07 -24.29
N ALA A 266 -27.79 8.07 -23.84
CA ALA A 266 -29.06 7.72 -24.46
C ALA A 266 -30.20 8.49 -23.75
N CYS A 267 -30.38 9.75 -24.12
CA CYS A 267 -31.69 10.40 -24.05
C CYS A 267 -31.72 11.50 -25.13
N PRO A 268 -32.63 11.38 -26.11
CA PRO A 268 -33.92 12.05 -25.90
C PRO A 268 -35.13 11.16 -26.18
N LEU A 269 -36.11 11.35 -25.30
CA LEU A 269 -37.53 11.02 -25.46
C LEU A 269 -38.03 11.27 -26.89
N ASN A 270 -38.75 10.30 -27.44
CA ASN A 270 -39.87 10.54 -28.36
C ASN A 270 -40.85 9.37 -28.32
N GLY A 271 -41.72 9.38 -27.31
CA GLY A 271 -43.05 8.79 -27.37
C GLY A 271 -44.05 9.93 -27.20
N ARG A 272 -44.59 10.43 -28.31
CA ARG A 272 -45.68 11.41 -28.34
C ARG A 272 -46.94 10.85 -27.69
N THR A 273 -47.50 11.62 -26.76
CA THR A 273 -48.94 11.84 -26.49
C THR A 273 -48.98 12.97 -25.45
N ARG A 274 -49.54 14.17 -25.63
CA ARG A 274 -50.40 14.80 -26.66
C ARG A 274 -49.82 16.15 -27.06
#